data_AF-A0A6J4SM44-F1
#
_entry.id   AF-A0A6J4SM44-F1
#
_cell.length_a   1.000
_cell.length_b   1.000
_cell.length_c   1.000
_cell.angle_alpha   90.00
_cell.angle_beta   90.00
_cell.angle_gamma   90.00
#
_symmetry.space_group_name_H-M   'P 1'
#
loop_
_entity.id
_entity.type
_entity.pdbx_description
1 polymer ?
#
loop_
_entity_poly.entity_id
_entity_poly.type
_entity_poly.pdbx_seq_one_letter_code
_entity_poly.pdbx_strand_id
1 'polypeptide(L)'
;MKFSGWVIALAAAGLTPLSAQTPPEAGAQGSRTSVTTTTAAPANAQPNTTAPGAVTDPTPGASAVAPAAPGAAPAGPAFEYAAPTPGVGMPDGRMGTQDQFTPIGVEGAAFHNNWLLLLCALISLFVLGLLGYTMIRYRRGAHPTPSRTSHNTFVEVVWTLVPVLILVAIAIPSIRLIRHQYSPPPADLTIKVIGNQWYWTYQYPDNGGFEIVSNMLKEKGEVAAGARFRTDRDGPRLLAADERMVIPAGKVVKFIVTSNDVIHSFAMPAFWTKIDANPGILNETWAKVDRPGVYFGQCSELCGARHAYMPIAIEVVTPQRYAEWVASKGGTMPGARPAPTADSTAATTVTPTNVTAGAAPAPAADNTAASAPPAAAGNGTPNVANRATGSSN
;
A
#
# COMPACT_ATOMS: atom_id res chain seq x y z
N MET A 1 -3.88 -29.54 25.11
CA MET A 1 -4.93 -29.00 26.01
C MET A 1 -6.29 -29.56 25.58
N LYS A 2 -7.32 -29.53 26.44
CA LYS A 2 -8.65 -30.11 26.15
C LYS A 2 -9.49 -29.14 25.31
N PHE A 3 -10.22 -29.65 24.32
CA PHE A 3 -11.30 -28.90 23.68
C PHE A 3 -12.56 -29.00 24.55
N SER A 4 -12.95 -27.90 25.21
CA SER A 4 -14.27 -27.77 25.82
C SER A 4 -15.29 -27.29 24.79
N GLY A 5 -16.45 -27.94 24.75
CA GLY A 5 -17.52 -27.63 23.79
C GLY A 5 -18.18 -26.27 24.03
N TRP A 6 -18.70 -25.68 22.96
CA TRP A 6 -19.52 -24.46 23.01
C TRP A 6 -21.00 -24.84 22.90
N VAL A 7 -21.78 -24.51 23.93
CA VAL A 7 -23.24 -24.55 23.89
C VAL A 7 -23.74 -23.14 23.59
N ILE A 8 -24.34 -22.95 22.42
CA ILE A 8 -25.01 -21.69 22.07
C ILE A 8 -26.50 -21.86 22.36
N ALA A 9 -27.01 -21.13 23.36
CA ALA A 9 -28.44 -21.08 23.64
C ALA A 9 -29.13 -20.17 22.62
N LEU A 10 -30.08 -20.72 21.86
CA LEU A 10 -30.87 -19.96 20.89
C LEU A 10 -32.17 -19.48 21.55
N ALA A 11 -32.27 -18.18 21.82
CA ALA A 11 -33.48 -17.58 22.35
C ALA A 11 -34.53 -17.43 21.22
N ALA A 12 -35.72 -18.02 21.40
CA ALA A 12 -36.79 -17.95 20.42
C ALA A 12 -37.61 -16.66 20.59
N ALA A 13 -37.60 -15.80 19.58
CA ALA A 13 -38.56 -14.70 19.44
C ALA A 13 -39.70 -15.16 18.52
N GLY A 14 -40.93 -15.21 19.05
CA GLY A 14 -42.11 -15.62 18.28
C GLY A 14 -42.60 -14.53 17.34
N LEU A 15 -42.89 -14.90 16.08
CA LEU A 15 -43.57 -14.05 15.11
C LEU A 15 -44.93 -14.66 14.75
N THR A 16 -46.01 -13.95 15.05
CA THR A 16 -47.37 -14.30 14.61
C THR A 16 -47.56 -13.93 13.14
N PRO A 17 -48.16 -14.80 12.31
CA PRO A 17 -48.40 -14.49 10.90
C PRO A 17 -49.50 -13.42 10.75
N LEU A 18 -49.23 -12.41 9.92
CA LEU A 18 -50.22 -11.39 9.56
C LEU A 18 -51.11 -11.91 8.41
N SER A 19 -52.43 -11.84 8.56
CA SER A 19 -53.38 -12.33 7.56
C SER A 19 -53.37 -11.47 6.29
N ALA A 20 -53.33 -12.11 5.12
CA ALA A 20 -53.45 -11.42 3.84
C ALA A 20 -54.88 -10.87 3.63
N GLN A 21 -54.99 -9.66 3.07
CA GLN A 21 -56.24 -9.10 2.58
C GLN A 21 -56.26 -9.10 1.05
N THR A 22 -57.40 -9.49 0.47
CA THR A 22 -57.64 -9.49 -0.98
C THR A 22 -58.05 -8.09 -1.49
N PRO A 23 -57.58 -7.67 -2.68
CA PRO A 23 -58.10 -6.47 -3.34
C PRO A 23 -59.48 -6.72 -3.98
N PRO A 24 -60.37 -5.71 -4.03
CA PRO A 24 -61.63 -5.79 -4.77
C PRO A 24 -61.44 -5.52 -6.28
N GLU A 25 -62.30 -6.13 -7.12
CA GLU A 25 -62.35 -5.90 -8.57
C GLU A 25 -63.11 -4.62 -8.98
N ALA A 26 -63.03 -4.26 -10.26
CA ALA A 26 -63.41 -2.96 -10.80
C ALA A 26 -64.87 -2.86 -11.30
N GLY A 27 -65.41 -1.64 -11.28
CA GLY A 27 -66.58 -1.22 -12.06
C GLY A 27 -66.16 -0.23 -13.16
N ALA A 28 -66.76 -0.32 -14.36
CA ALA A 28 -66.24 0.34 -15.56
C ALA A 28 -67.22 1.31 -16.25
N GLN A 29 -66.70 2.45 -16.73
CA GLN A 29 -67.13 3.25 -17.89
C GLN A 29 -66.18 4.46 -18.05
N GLY A 30 -65.77 4.89 -19.26
CA GLY A 30 -65.99 4.31 -20.58
C GLY A 30 -65.37 5.14 -21.73
N SER A 31 -65.67 4.75 -22.97
CA SER A 31 -65.22 5.35 -24.24
C SER A 31 -63.75 5.13 -24.66
N ARG A 32 -63.48 5.34 -25.95
CA ARG A 32 -62.23 4.97 -26.65
C ARG A 32 -61.73 6.10 -27.54
N THR A 33 -60.41 6.27 -27.62
CA THR A 33 -59.73 6.83 -28.81
C THR A 33 -58.44 6.06 -29.05
N SER A 34 -58.23 5.57 -30.27
CA SER A 34 -57.04 4.81 -30.66
C SER A 34 -55.90 5.71 -31.11
N VAL A 35 -54.67 5.43 -30.68
CA VAL A 35 -53.45 6.09 -31.18
C VAL A 35 -52.48 5.03 -31.71
N THR A 36 -52.01 5.22 -32.94
CA THR A 36 -51.09 4.32 -33.64
C THR A 36 -49.64 4.62 -33.26
N THR A 37 -48.82 3.58 -33.04
CA THR A 37 -47.37 3.73 -32.89
C THR A 37 -46.69 4.07 -34.22
N THR A 38 -45.96 5.18 -34.26
CA THR A 38 -45.04 5.53 -35.35
C THR A 38 -43.68 5.90 -34.77
N THR A 39 -42.61 5.32 -35.30
CA THR A 39 -41.23 5.59 -34.91
C THR A 39 -40.80 7.00 -35.33
N ALA A 40 -40.10 7.73 -34.47
CA ALA A 40 -39.54 9.05 -34.79
C ALA A 40 -38.00 9.02 -34.77
N ALA A 41 -37.38 9.44 -35.88
CA ALA A 41 -35.97 9.76 -35.97
C ALA A 41 -35.76 11.28 -35.77
N PRO A 42 -34.62 11.74 -35.25
CA PRO A 42 -34.36 13.16 -35.03
C PRO A 42 -34.01 13.89 -36.33
N ALA A 43 -34.56 15.08 -36.53
CA ALA A 43 -34.19 15.97 -37.63
C ALA A 43 -34.24 17.45 -37.21
N ASN A 44 -33.06 18.08 -37.16
CA ASN A 44 -32.80 19.28 -37.96
C ASN A 44 -31.31 19.65 -37.92
N ALA A 45 -30.70 19.73 -39.10
CA ALA A 45 -29.61 20.66 -39.37
C ALA A 45 -30.24 22.00 -39.83
N GLN A 46 -29.56 23.07 -40.23
CA GLN A 46 -28.20 23.35 -40.70
C GLN A 46 -28.02 24.90 -40.54
N PRO A 47 -26.95 25.57 -41.02
CA PRO A 47 -25.57 25.14 -41.25
C PRO A 47 -24.56 26.03 -40.48
N ASN A 48 -23.29 25.64 -40.44
CA ASN A 48 -22.23 26.62 -40.69
C ASN A 48 -21.00 25.95 -41.32
N THR A 49 -20.26 26.68 -42.15
CA THR A 49 -19.27 26.09 -43.08
C THR A 49 -17.85 26.57 -42.83
N THR A 50 -16.97 25.68 -42.35
CA THR A 50 -15.52 25.78 -42.56
C THR A 50 -14.88 24.40 -42.47
N ALA A 51 -13.87 24.14 -43.30
CA ALA A 51 -13.13 22.88 -43.26
C ALA A 51 -12.11 22.87 -42.10
N PRO A 52 -11.74 21.70 -41.55
CA PRO A 52 -10.64 21.60 -40.60
C PRO A 52 -9.31 21.95 -41.30
N GLY A 53 -8.74 23.11 -40.96
CA GLY A 53 -7.34 23.40 -41.27
C GLY A 53 -6.43 22.44 -40.50
N ALA A 54 -5.25 22.13 -41.05
CA ALA A 54 -4.29 21.28 -40.37
C ALA A 54 -3.83 21.93 -39.06
N VAL A 55 -4.19 21.33 -37.93
CA VAL A 55 -3.64 21.70 -36.62
C VAL A 55 -2.21 21.16 -36.57
N THR A 56 -1.24 22.04 -36.82
CA THR A 56 0.18 21.74 -36.58
C THR A 56 0.39 21.55 -35.08
N ASP A 57 1.10 20.48 -34.69
CA ASP A 57 1.52 20.28 -33.30
C ASP A 57 2.24 21.54 -32.77
N PRO A 58 1.96 21.98 -31.53
CA PRO A 58 2.74 23.04 -30.90
C PRO A 58 4.15 22.51 -30.62
N THR A 59 5.13 22.96 -31.41
CA THR A 59 6.55 22.69 -31.20
C THR A 59 6.90 22.85 -29.72
N PRO A 60 7.53 21.86 -29.06
CA PRO A 60 7.94 21.98 -27.66
C PRO A 60 8.82 23.20 -27.47
N GLY A 61 8.32 24.21 -26.74
CA GLY A 61 9.07 25.40 -26.41
C GLY A 61 10.33 25.02 -25.64
N ALA A 62 11.49 25.43 -26.14
CA ALA A 62 12.77 25.10 -25.53
C ALA A 62 12.81 25.62 -24.08
N SER A 63 12.73 24.72 -23.10
CA SER A 63 12.90 25.08 -21.70
C SER A 63 14.32 25.62 -21.52
N ALA A 64 14.41 26.87 -21.08
CA ALA A 64 15.70 27.53 -20.90
C ALA A 64 16.54 26.75 -19.89
N VAL A 65 17.69 26.22 -20.33
CA VAL A 65 18.65 25.55 -19.45
C VAL A 65 19.22 26.60 -18.51
N ALA A 66 18.84 26.53 -17.24
CA ALA A 66 19.47 27.34 -16.20
C ALA A 66 20.97 27.00 -16.14
N PRO A 67 21.87 27.99 -16.14
CA PRO A 67 23.31 27.72 -16.12
C PRO A 67 23.69 26.99 -14.82
N ALA A 68 24.44 25.91 -14.94
CA ALA A 68 24.85 25.09 -13.80
C ALA A 68 25.69 25.91 -12.81
N ALA A 69 25.33 25.86 -11.52
CA ALA A 69 26.10 26.49 -10.47
C ALA A 69 27.47 25.81 -10.33
N PRO A 70 28.60 26.53 -10.45
CA PRO A 70 29.93 25.94 -10.30
C PRO A 70 30.19 25.64 -8.81
N GLY A 71 30.21 24.36 -8.44
CA GLY A 71 30.45 23.96 -7.05
C GLY A 71 29.85 22.61 -6.61
N ALA A 72 29.17 21.87 -7.49
CA ALA A 72 28.76 20.50 -7.17
C ALA A 72 29.98 19.62 -6.84
N ALA A 73 30.02 19.06 -5.63
CA ALA A 73 31.02 18.09 -5.24
C ALA A 73 30.99 16.86 -6.18
N PRO A 74 32.13 16.18 -6.41
CA PRO A 74 32.15 15.00 -7.28
C PRO A 74 31.17 13.95 -6.76
N ALA A 75 30.24 13.53 -7.63
CA ALA A 75 29.29 12.49 -7.31
C ALA A 75 30.03 11.21 -6.90
N GLY A 76 29.56 10.56 -5.83
CA GLY A 76 30.06 9.24 -5.44
C GLY A 76 29.83 8.20 -6.56
N PRO A 77 30.47 7.02 -6.45
CA PRO A 77 30.25 5.96 -7.43
C PRO A 77 28.75 5.65 -7.55
N ALA A 78 28.26 5.59 -8.79
CA ALA A 78 26.86 5.35 -9.07
C ALA A 78 26.41 4.03 -8.44
N PHE A 79 25.31 4.07 -7.69
CA PHE A 79 24.79 2.90 -6.98
C PHE A 79 24.34 1.83 -7.97
N GLU A 80 25.05 0.69 -8.01
CA GLU A 80 24.63 -0.43 -8.83
C GLU A 80 23.43 -1.14 -8.19
N TYR A 81 22.30 -1.16 -8.91
CA TYR A 81 21.10 -1.91 -8.53
C TYR A 81 21.27 -3.43 -8.72
N ALA A 82 20.70 -4.24 -7.83
CA ALA A 82 20.88 -5.68 -7.85
C ALA A 82 20.07 -6.37 -8.98
N ALA A 83 20.57 -7.48 -9.52
CA ALA A 83 19.76 -8.31 -10.42
C ALA A 83 18.63 -9.01 -9.63
N PRO A 84 17.37 -9.00 -10.12
CA PRO A 84 16.28 -9.74 -9.49
C PRO A 84 16.57 -11.24 -9.38
N THR A 85 16.14 -11.86 -8.28
CA THR A 85 16.23 -13.32 -8.08
C THR A 85 14.95 -13.97 -8.63
N PRO A 86 15.02 -14.89 -9.62
CA PRO A 86 13.83 -15.54 -10.17
C PRO A 86 12.89 -16.13 -9.11
N GLY A 87 11.59 -15.93 -9.28
CA GLY A 87 10.55 -16.34 -8.32
C GLY A 87 10.41 -15.45 -7.07
N VAL A 88 11.36 -14.55 -6.79
CA VAL A 88 11.24 -13.57 -5.69
C VAL A 88 10.58 -12.31 -6.23
N GLY A 89 9.43 -11.94 -5.66
CA GLY A 89 8.80 -10.65 -5.91
C GLY A 89 8.36 -10.37 -7.35
N MET A 90 8.17 -11.41 -8.17
CA MET A 90 7.76 -11.28 -9.58
C MET A 90 6.80 -12.41 -9.98
N PRO A 91 6.00 -12.25 -11.05
CA PRO A 91 5.26 -13.35 -11.64
C PRO A 91 6.21 -14.40 -12.23
N ASP A 92 5.97 -15.68 -11.95
CA ASP A 92 6.75 -16.83 -12.43
C ASP A 92 5.91 -17.87 -13.21
N GLY A 93 4.63 -17.56 -13.46
CA GLY A 93 3.69 -18.43 -14.16
C GLY A 93 2.94 -19.43 -13.26
N ARG A 94 3.16 -19.43 -11.94
CA ARG A 94 2.36 -20.24 -11.02
C ARG A 94 0.88 -19.84 -11.03
N MET A 95 0.00 -20.78 -10.67
CA MET A 95 -1.37 -20.45 -10.27
C MET A 95 -1.42 -20.02 -8.80
N GLY A 96 -2.20 -18.98 -8.49
CA GLY A 96 -2.35 -18.45 -7.13
C GLY A 96 -1.56 -17.16 -6.89
N THR A 97 -1.21 -16.91 -5.62
CA THR A 97 -0.52 -15.69 -5.17
C THR A 97 1.00 -15.80 -5.35
N GLN A 98 1.69 -14.68 -5.57
CA GLN A 98 3.15 -14.62 -5.37
C GLN A 98 3.51 -15.04 -3.93
N ASP A 99 4.76 -15.46 -3.72
CA ASP A 99 5.32 -15.66 -2.38
C ASP A 99 5.24 -14.36 -1.56
N GLN A 100 5.09 -14.50 -0.25
CA GLN A 100 4.81 -13.38 0.65
C GLN A 100 5.97 -13.10 1.60
N PHE A 101 6.37 -11.84 1.66
CA PHE A 101 7.59 -11.40 2.34
C PHE A 101 7.33 -10.37 3.46
N THR A 102 6.06 -10.16 3.82
CA THR A 102 5.61 -9.43 5.01
C THR A 102 4.81 -10.36 5.94
N PRO A 103 4.76 -10.10 7.27
CA PRO A 103 3.92 -10.88 8.19
C PRO A 103 2.44 -10.87 7.80
N ILE A 104 1.92 -9.69 7.45
CA ILE A 104 0.55 -9.49 6.92
C ILE A 104 0.30 -10.37 5.69
N GLY A 105 1.25 -10.45 4.76
CA GLY A 105 1.09 -11.24 3.55
C GLY A 105 1.06 -12.74 3.81
N VAL A 106 1.86 -13.23 4.74
CA VAL A 106 1.81 -14.64 5.17
C VAL A 106 0.44 -14.96 5.81
N GLU A 107 -0.07 -14.10 6.69
CA GLU A 107 -1.42 -14.25 7.27
C GLU A 107 -2.53 -14.16 6.19
N GLY A 108 -2.43 -13.20 5.27
CA GLY A 108 -3.39 -12.97 4.20
C GLY A 108 -3.44 -14.10 3.17
N ALA A 109 -2.28 -14.59 2.72
CA ALA A 109 -2.20 -15.73 1.81
C ALA A 109 -2.66 -17.03 2.49
N ALA A 110 -2.37 -17.23 3.78
CA ALA A 110 -2.89 -18.37 4.53
C ALA A 110 -4.43 -18.33 4.63
N PHE A 111 -5.01 -17.16 4.92
CA PHE A 111 -6.47 -16.99 4.98
C PHE A 111 -7.13 -17.15 3.60
N HIS A 112 -6.51 -16.60 2.54
CA HIS A 112 -7.00 -16.76 1.16
C HIS A 112 -6.93 -18.23 0.70
N ASN A 113 -5.75 -18.84 0.72
CA ASN A 113 -5.51 -20.15 0.11
C ASN A 113 -6.10 -21.30 0.94
N ASN A 114 -5.91 -21.29 2.27
CA ASN A 114 -6.24 -22.45 3.11
C ASN A 114 -7.67 -22.40 3.67
N TRP A 115 -8.31 -21.23 3.70
CA TRP A 115 -9.66 -21.06 4.25
C TRP A 115 -10.67 -20.64 3.18
N LEU A 116 -10.51 -19.45 2.57
CA LEU A 116 -11.50 -18.91 1.63
C LEU A 116 -11.60 -19.75 0.35
N LEU A 117 -10.48 -20.04 -0.31
CA LEU A 117 -10.47 -20.78 -1.57
C LEU A 117 -10.97 -22.22 -1.39
N LEU A 118 -10.57 -22.89 -0.30
CA LEU A 118 -11.06 -24.22 0.06
C LEU A 118 -12.59 -24.23 0.29
N LEU A 119 -13.10 -23.27 1.05
CA LEU A 119 -14.53 -23.13 1.33
C LEU A 119 -15.34 -22.84 0.05
N CYS A 120 -14.85 -21.93 -0.80
CA CYS A 120 -15.45 -21.64 -2.10
C CYS A 120 -15.46 -22.88 -3.02
N ALA A 121 -14.37 -23.68 -3.01
CA ALA A 121 -14.30 -24.93 -3.77
C ALA A 121 -15.31 -25.97 -3.26
N LEU A 122 -15.43 -26.15 -1.94
CA LEU A 122 -16.40 -27.08 -1.33
C LEU A 122 -17.85 -26.68 -1.65
N ILE A 123 -18.20 -25.40 -1.53
CA ILE A 123 -19.54 -24.89 -1.88
C ILE A 123 -19.81 -25.07 -3.39
N SER A 124 -18.83 -24.75 -4.25
CA SER A 124 -18.97 -24.91 -5.70
C SER A 124 -19.13 -26.37 -6.11
N LEU A 125 -18.38 -27.30 -5.50
CA LEU A 125 -18.51 -28.74 -5.72
C LEU A 125 -19.85 -29.28 -5.20
N PHE A 126 -20.38 -28.77 -4.10
CA PHE A 126 -21.72 -29.11 -3.61
C PHE A 126 -22.82 -28.66 -4.59
N VAL A 127 -22.77 -27.41 -5.06
CA VAL A 127 -23.71 -26.88 -6.07
C VAL A 127 -23.61 -27.64 -7.39
N LEU A 128 -22.38 -27.90 -7.87
CA LEU A 128 -22.14 -28.68 -9.09
C LEU A 128 -22.63 -30.13 -8.93
N GLY A 129 -22.44 -30.74 -7.75
CA GLY A 129 -22.93 -32.07 -7.42
C GLY A 129 -24.46 -32.14 -7.41
N LEU A 130 -25.14 -31.15 -6.84
CA LEU A 130 -26.60 -31.03 -6.90
C LEU A 130 -27.11 -30.79 -8.33
N LEU A 131 -26.41 -29.98 -9.14
CA LEU A 131 -26.76 -29.74 -10.53
C LEU A 131 -26.59 -31.02 -11.38
N GLY A 132 -25.46 -31.72 -11.24
CA GLY A 132 -25.22 -33.00 -11.90
C GLY A 132 -26.22 -34.07 -11.46
N TYR A 133 -26.50 -34.16 -10.15
CA TYR A 133 -27.54 -35.05 -9.62
C TYR A 133 -28.92 -34.74 -10.19
N THR A 134 -29.34 -33.47 -10.22
CA THR A 134 -30.66 -33.11 -10.74
C THR A 134 -30.78 -33.36 -12.25
N MET A 135 -29.74 -33.02 -13.03
CA MET A 135 -29.65 -33.33 -14.46
C MET A 135 -29.76 -34.84 -14.74
N ILE A 136 -29.10 -35.68 -13.94
CA ILE A 136 -29.15 -37.14 -14.13
C ILE A 136 -30.49 -37.72 -13.62
N ARG A 137 -30.93 -37.35 -12.41
CA ARG A 137 -32.08 -37.95 -11.71
C ARG A 137 -33.43 -37.50 -12.24
N TYR A 138 -33.56 -36.23 -12.62
CA TYR A 138 -34.84 -35.58 -12.99
C TYR A 138 -34.97 -35.29 -14.49
N ARG A 139 -34.05 -35.78 -15.35
CA ARG A 139 -34.23 -35.75 -16.80
C ARG A 139 -35.55 -36.40 -17.22
N ARG A 140 -36.18 -35.88 -18.27
CA ARG A 140 -37.49 -36.34 -18.81
C ARG A 140 -37.60 -37.86 -18.98
N GLY A 141 -36.52 -38.53 -19.38
CA GLY A 141 -36.48 -40.00 -19.55
C GLY A 141 -36.34 -40.83 -18.26
N ALA A 142 -36.06 -40.21 -17.11
CA ALA A 142 -35.94 -40.87 -15.80
C ALA A 142 -36.94 -40.33 -14.75
N HIS A 143 -37.65 -39.24 -15.07
CA HIS A 143 -38.66 -38.62 -14.22
C HIS A 143 -39.73 -37.90 -15.08
N PRO A 144 -40.56 -38.65 -15.83
CA PRO A 144 -41.46 -38.08 -16.85
C PRO A 144 -42.58 -37.19 -16.28
N THR A 145 -42.99 -37.41 -15.03
CA THR A 145 -44.02 -36.64 -14.32
C THR A 145 -43.37 -35.73 -13.26
N PRO A 146 -43.32 -34.41 -13.44
CA PRO A 146 -42.69 -33.50 -12.48
C PRO A 146 -43.50 -33.38 -11.17
N SER A 147 -42.82 -33.12 -10.06
CA SER A 147 -43.49 -32.73 -8.80
C SER A 147 -44.14 -31.34 -8.93
N ARG A 148 -45.12 -31.07 -8.05
CA ARG A 148 -45.80 -29.76 -7.93
C ARG A 148 -45.50 -29.05 -6.60
N THR A 149 -44.59 -29.58 -5.78
CA THR A 149 -44.11 -28.92 -4.56
C THR A 149 -43.43 -27.59 -4.90
N SER A 150 -43.94 -26.48 -4.36
CA SER A 150 -43.43 -25.13 -4.64
C SER A 150 -42.55 -24.53 -3.54
N HIS A 151 -42.64 -25.04 -2.32
CA HIS A 151 -41.95 -24.53 -1.13
C HIS A 151 -41.71 -25.67 -0.12
N ASN A 152 -40.75 -25.47 0.78
CA ASN A 152 -40.49 -26.29 1.96
C ASN A 152 -39.76 -25.45 3.01
N THR A 153 -40.52 -24.92 3.97
CA THR A 153 -40.04 -23.98 4.99
C THR A 153 -38.88 -24.52 5.84
N PHE A 154 -38.78 -25.84 6.06
CA PHE A 154 -37.64 -26.42 6.76
C PHE A 154 -36.35 -26.30 5.93
N VAL A 155 -36.42 -26.60 4.64
CA VAL A 155 -35.27 -26.48 3.72
C VAL A 155 -34.90 -25.02 3.50
N GLU A 156 -35.89 -24.12 3.41
CA GLU A 156 -35.70 -22.67 3.32
C GLU A 156 -34.98 -22.09 4.55
N VAL A 157 -35.37 -22.51 5.75
CA VAL A 157 -34.67 -22.12 6.99
C VAL A 157 -33.23 -22.65 7.01
N VAL A 158 -33.01 -23.91 6.63
CA VAL A 158 -31.66 -24.50 6.57
C VAL A 158 -30.76 -23.78 5.56
N TRP A 159 -31.22 -23.53 4.32
CA TRP A 159 -30.41 -22.84 3.32
C TRP A 159 -30.21 -21.34 3.61
N THR A 160 -30.96 -20.77 4.56
CA THR A 160 -30.79 -19.37 4.98
C THR A 160 -29.83 -19.28 6.16
N LEU A 161 -30.00 -20.12 7.18
CA LEU A 161 -29.16 -20.10 8.38
C LEU A 161 -27.74 -20.60 8.12
N VAL A 162 -27.55 -21.62 7.27
CA VAL A 162 -26.20 -22.19 7.02
C VAL A 162 -25.26 -21.16 6.37
N PRO A 163 -25.63 -20.42 5.29
CA PRO A 163 -24.79 -19.35 4.77
C PRO A 163 -24.53 -18.21 5.76
N VAL A 164 -25.52 -17.83 6.59
CA VAL A 164 -25.31 -16.81 7.63
C VAL A 164 -24.24 -17.25 8.64
N LEU A 165 -24.29 -18.50 9.11
CA LEU A 165 -23.26 -19.07 10.00
C LEU A 165 -21.88 -19.18 9.33
N ILE A 166 -21.84 -19.52 8.04
CA ILE A 166 -20.59 -19.53 7.25
C ILE A 166 -19.99 -18.12 7.15
N LEU A 167 -20.80 -17.09 6.86
CA LEU A 167 -20.34 -15.71 6.78
C LEU A 167 -19.82 -15.20 8.14
N VAL A 168 -20.46 -15.55 9.26
CA VAL A 168 -19.95 -15.25 10.61
C VAL A 168 -18.59 -15.93 10.87
N ALA A 169 -18.42 -17.19 10.44
CA ALA A 169 -17.16 -17.91 10.57
C ALA A 169 -16.02 -17.33 9.70
N ILE A 170 -16.35 -16.71 8.56
CA ILE A 170 -15.40 -15.93 7.74
C ILE A 170 -15.07 -14.57 8.38
N ALA A 171 -16.07 -13.88 8.93
CA ALA A 171 -15.93 -12.52 9.42
C ALA A 171 -14.95 -12.40 10.60
N ILE A 172 -14.98 -13.35 11.56
CA ILE A 172 -14.14 -13.30 12.77
C ILE A 172 -12.63 -13.27 12.46
N PRO A 173 -12.04 -14.18 11.66
CA PRO A 173 -10.64 -14.10 11.26
C PRO A 173 -10.35 -12.90 10.35
N SER A 174 -11.27 -12.56 9.43
CA SER A 174 -11.12 -11.38 8.54
C SER A 174 -10.97 -10.07 9.33
N ILE A 175 -11.80 -9.86 10.36
CA ILE A 175 -11.78 -8.69 11.26
C ILE A 175 -10.52 -8.67 12.17
N ARG A 176 -9.80 -9.78 12.31
CA ARG A 176 -8.47 -9.80 12.94
C ARG A 176 -7.39 -9.35 11.96
N LEU A 177 -7.35 -9.94 10.76
CA LEU A 177 -6.38 -9.61 9.71
C LEU A 177 -6.47 -8.13 9.29
N ILE A 178 -7.68 -7.60 9.03
CA ILE A 178 -7.85 -6.21 8.61
C ILE A 178 -7.39 -5.22 9.69
N ARG A 179 -7.59 -5.54 10.97
CA ARG A 179 -7.06 -4.70 12.06
C ARG A 179 -5.54 -4.78 12.19
N HIS A 180 -4.92 -5.91 11.86
CA HIS A 180 -3.45 -6.00 11.77
C HIS A 180 -2.91 -5.14 10.61
N GLN A 181 -3.61 -5.11 9.47
CA GLN A 181 -3.27 -4.25 8.33
C GLN A 181 -3.33 -2.75 8.67
N TYR A 182 -4.44 -2.28 9.25
CA TYR A 182 -4.67 -0.86 9.56
C TYR A 182 -4.17 -0.41 10.96
N SER A 183 -3.40 -1.23 11.67
CA SER A 183 -2.72 -0.84 12.92
C SER A 183 -1.19 -0.94 12.75
N PRO A 184 -0.55 0.02 12.05
CA PRO A 184 0.89 -0.02 11.82
C PRO A 184 1.69 0.02 13.13
N PRO A 185 2.76 -0.78 13.26
CA PRO A 185 3.75 -0.57 14.31
C PRO A 185 4.52 0.75 14.06
N PRO A 186 5.24 1.28 15.08
CA PRO A 186 6.06 2.48 14.90
C PRO A 186 7.02 2.35 13.72
N ALA A 187 7.05 3.36 12.84
CA ALA A 187 7.85 3.36 11.64
C ALA A 187 9.34 3.61 11.95
N ASP A 188 10.22 2.83 11.33
CA ASP A 188 11.66 3.09 11.25
C ASP A 188 12.01 4.07 10.12
N LEU A 189 11.14 4.16 9.10
CA LEU A 189 11.32 4.95 7.89
C LEU A 189 9.96 5.35 7.30
N THR A 190 9.81 6.62 6.93
CA THR A 190 8.68 7.15 6.16
C THR A 190 9.11 7.45 4.73
N ILE A 191 8.35 6.96 3.75
CA ILE A 191 8.48 7.31 2.33
C ILE A 191 7.13 7.84 1.85
N LYS A 192 7.14 8.97 1.13
CA LYS A 192 5.94 9.44 0.44
C LYS A 192 5.95 8.92 -1.00
N VAL A 193 4.90 8.23 -1.39
CA VAL A 193 4.68 7.67 -2.73
C VAL A 193 3.67 8.55 -3.46
N ILE A 194 4.04 9.05 -4.64
CA ILE A 194 3.19 9.93 -5.44
C ILE A 194 2.97 9.32 -6.83
N GLY A 195 1.71 9.06 -7.16
CA GLY A 195 1.30 8.68 -8.52
C GLY A 195 1.22 9.90 -9.44
N ASN A 196 1.70 9.76 -10.66
CA ASN A 196 1.61 10.74 -11.74
C ASN A 196 1.32 10.02 -13.06
N GLN A 197 0.76 10.69 -14.07
CA GLN A 197 0.57 10.15 -15.42
C GLN A 197 1.90 10.21 -16.23
N TRP A 198 2.62 9.11 -16.47
CA TRP A 198 2.46 7.74 -15.98
C TRP A 198 3.80 7.23 -15.43
N TYR A 199 4.08 7.59 -14.18
CA TYR A 199 5.31 7.28 -13.44
C TYR A 199 5.08 7.49 -11.93
N TRP A 200 6.02 7.02 -11.10
CA TRP A 200 5.97 7.21 -9.65
C TRP A 200 7.08 8.14 -9.17
N THR A 201 6.77 9.03 -8.23
CA THR A 201 7.77 9.80 -7.49
C THR A 201 7.82 9.30 -6.05
N TYR A 202 9.02 9.11 -5.50
CA TYR A 202 9.22 8.70 -4.11
C TYR A 202 10.06 9.75 -3.37
N GLN A 203 9.51 10.34 -2.31
CA GLN A 203 10.20 11.32 -1.44
C GLN A 203 10.64 10.64 -0.13
N TYR A 204 11.85 10.93 0.35
CA TYR A 204 12.42 10.36 1.58
C TYR A 204 12.58 11.45 2.66
N PRO A 205 11.50 11.90 3.33
CA PRO A 205 11.55 13.00 4.31
C PRO A 205 12.55 12.73 5.43
N ASP A 206 12.59 11.49 5.95
CA ASP A 206 13.44 11.10 7.07
C ASP A 206 14.94 11.02 6.70
N ASN A 207 15.28 11.14 5.42
CA ASN A 207 16.65 11.06 4.89
C ASN A 207 17.15 12.36 4.23
N GLY A 208 16.62 13.50 4.67
CA GLY A 208 16.97 14.81 4.10
C GLY A 208 16.06 15.27 2.96
N GLY A 209 14.94 14.59 2.71
CA GLY A 209 13.87 15.07 1.82
C GLY A 209 14.15 14.96 0.32
N PHE A 210 15.15 14.18 -0.10
CA PHE A 210 15.42 13.96 -1.52
C PHE A 210 14.29 13.18 -2.20
N GLU A 211 14.18 13.36 -3.52
CA GLU A 211 13.19 12.69 -4.37
C GLU A 211 13.86 11.81 -5.42
N ILE A 212 13.18 10.75 -5.83
CA ILE A 212 13.50 9.96 -7.03
C ILE A 212 12.26 9.83 -7.91
N VAL A 213 12.46 9.84 -9.23
CA VAL A 213 11.42 9.64 -10.24
C VAL A 213 11.65 8.29 -10.91
N SER A 214 10.62 7.45 -10.97
CA SER A 214 10.65 6.05 -11.38
C SER A 214 9.71 5.83 -12.58
N ASN A 215 10.30 5.75 -13.77
CA ASN A 215 9.65 5.46 -15.04
C ASN A 215 9.84 3.98 -15.42
N MET A 216 8.92 3.44 -16.23
CA MET A 216 9.13 2.12 -16.83
C MET A 216 10.32 2.14 -17.81
N LEU A 217 11.21 1.16 -17.71
CA LEU A 217 12.24 0.95 -18.73
C LEU A 217 11.62 0.43 -20.03
N LYS A 218 11.99 1.08 -21.12
CA LYS A 218 11.66 0.72 -22.49
C LYS A 218 12.51 -0.44 -23.01
N GLU A 219 11.99 -1.21 -23.95
CA GLU A 219 12.78 -2.24 -24.65
C GLU A 219 13.78 -1.62 -25.63
N LYS A 220 14.79 -2.40 -26.05
CA LYS A 220 15.88 -1.93 -26.93
C LYS A 220 15.41 -1.31 -28.26
N GLY A 221 14.25 -1.73 -28.78
CA GLY A 221 13.67 -1.18 -30.02
C GLY A 221 12.84 0.10 -29.85
N GLU A 222 12.63 0.56 -28.61
CA GLU A 222 11.74 1.69 -28.26
C GLU A 222 12.52 2.95 -27.86
N VAL A 223 13.86 2.90 -27.94
CA VAL A 223 14.80 3.95 -27.52
C VAL A 223 15.69 4.41 -28.68
N ALA A 224 16.22 5.63 -28.56
CA ALA A 224 17.24 6.13 -29.49
C ALA A 224 18.57 5.38 -29.32
N ALA A 225 19.40 5.36 -30.36
CA ALA A 225 20.73 4.76 -30.30
C ALA A 225 21.58 5.39 -29.18
N GLY A 226 22.12 4.55 -28.29
CA GLY A 226 22.93 4.98 -27.14
C GLY A 226 22.13 5.29 -25.86
N ALA A 227 20.80 5.36 -25.89
CA ALA A 227 19.99 5.53 -24.69
C ALA A 227 19.84 4.21 -23.89
N ARG A 228 19.63 4.30 -22.57
CA ARG A 228 19.38 3.13 -21.72
C ARG A 228 18.04 2.48 -22.08
N PHE A 229 18.06 1.15 -22.15
CA PHE A 229 16.91 0.27 -22.34
C PHE A 229 16.92 -0.82 -21.27
N ARG A 230 15.82 -1.56 -21.11
CA ARG A 230 15.70 -2.67 -20.16
C ARG A 230 16.64 -3.82 -20.55
N THR A 231 17.44 -4.27 -19.59
CA THR A 231 18.14 -5.55 -19.61
C THR A 231 17.53 -6.50 -18.59
N ASP A 232 17.91 -7.78 -18.63
CA ASP A 232 17.39 -8.76 -17.67
C ASP A 232 17.98 -8.58 -16.25
N ARG A 233 19.00 -7.72 -16.07
CA ARG A 233 19.44 -7.21 -14.75
C ARG A 233 18.46 -6.17 -14.17
N ASP A 234 17.74 -5.43 -15.02
CA ASP A 234 16.75 -4.44 -14.60
C ASP A 234 15.44 -5.11 -14.17
N GLY A 235 15.10 -6.24 -14.79
CA GLY A 235 13.98 -7.11 -14.43
C GLY A 235 13.05 -7.47 -15.60
N PRO A 236 11.84 -8.00 -15.32
CA PRO A 236 10.89 -8.40 -16.34
C PRO A 236 10.35 -7.23 -17.17
N ARG A 237 9.97 -7.50 -18.42
CA ARG A 237 9.25 -6.56 -19.29
C ARG A 237 7.96 -6.05 -18.60
N LEU A 238 7.65 -4.77 -18.77
CA LEU A 238 6.58 -4.02 -18.09
C LEU A 238 6.72 -3.85 -16.56
N LEU A 239 7.71 -4.48 -15.91
CA LEU A 239 7.92 -4.39 -14.46
C LEU A 239 9.21 -3.64 -14.07
N ALA A 240 10.24 -3.71 -14.90
CA ALA A 240 11.49 -2.99 -14.66
C ALA A 240 11.31 -1.46 -14.74
N ALA A 241 11.81 -0.74 -13.73
CA ALA A 241 11.87 0.72 -13.68
C ALA A 241 13.32 1.22 -13.78
N ASP A 242 13.50 2.48 -14.20
CA ASP A 242 14.82 3.11 -14.37
C ASP A 242 15.52 3.37 -13.03
N GLU A 243 14.79 3.96 -12.10
CA GLU A 243 15.10 4.11 -10.67
C GLU A 243 14.22 3.16 -9.84
N ARG A 244 14.70 2.75 -8.66
CA ARG A 244 13.96 1.85 -7.75
C ARG A 244 13.76 2.50 -6.38
N MET A 245 12.61 2.26 -5.75
CA MET A 245 12.39 2.63 -4.35
C MET A 245 13.20 1.68 -3.45
N VAL A 246 14.25 2.17 -2.81
CA VAL A 246 15.14 1.34 -2.00
C VAL A 246 14.74 1.40 -0.53
N ILE A 247 14.64 0.24 0.13
CA ILE A 247 14.25 0.16 1.55
C ILE A 247 15.18 -0.75 2.37
N PRO A 248 15.47 -0.42 3.64
CA PRO A 248 16.31 -1.24 4.50
C PRO A 248 15.57 -2.50 4.99
N ALA A 249 16.22 -3.65 4.88
CA ALA A 249 15.72 -4.94 5.34
C ALA A 249 15.51 -4.95 6.87
N GLY A 250 14.44 -5.61 7.29
CA GLY A 250 14.09 -5.80 8.70
C GLY A 250 13.52 -4.56 9.40
N LYS A 251 13.27 -3.47 8.66
CA LYS A 251 12.69 -2.22 9.17
C LYS A 251 11.21 -2.06 8.82
N VAL A 252 10.46 -1.38 9.68
CA VAL A 252 9.07 -0.97 9.42
C VAL A 252 9.08 0.28 8.54
N VAL A 253 8.67 0.12 7.28
CA VAL A 253 8.53 1.21 6.32
C VAL A 253 7.07 1.62 6.24
N LYS A 254 6.81 2.91 6.49
CA LYS A 254 5.52 3.55 6.30
C LYS A 254 5.49 4.25 4.93
N PHE A 255 4.47 3.95 4.14
CA PHE A 255 4.21 4.55 2.85
C PHE A 255 3.04 5.53 2.98
N ILE A 256 3.30 6.82 2.74
CA ILE A 256 2.26 7.85 2.62
C ILE A 256 1.95 8.02 1.13
N VAL A 257 0.78 7.52 0.70
CA VAL A 257 0.42 7.34 -0.72
C VAL A 257 -0.58 8.40 -1.16
N THR A 258 -0.30 9.07 -2.28
CA THR A 258 -1.14 10.15 -2.85
C THR A 258 -0.90 10.30 -4.36
N SER A 259 -1.54 11.26 -5.01
CA SER A 259 -1.34 11.58 -6.43
C SER A 259 -1.36 13.08 -6.69
N ASN A 260 -0.68 13.50 -7.76
CA ASN A 260 -0.69 14.87 -8.26
C ASN A 260 -1.78 15.13 -9.32
N ASP A 261 -2.41 14.10 -9.91
CA ASP A 261 -3.29 14.25 -11.08
C ASP A 261 -4.62 13.45 -10.98
N VAL A 262 -4.59 12.15 -11.23
CA VAL A 262 -5.76 11.24 -11.22
C VAL A 262 -5.61 10.18 -10.14
N ILE A 263 -6.61 9.30 -9.96
CA ILE A 263 -6.45 8.17 -9.04
C ILE A 263 -5.52 7.13 -9.68
N HIS A 264 -4.50 6.73 -8.94
CA HIS A 264 -3.65 5.55 -9.21
C HIS A 264 -3.81 4.55 -8.06
N SER A 265 -3.10 3.42 -8.07
CA SER A 265 -3.03 2.55 -6.89
C SER A 265 -1.66 1.94 -6.72
N PHE A 266 -1.07 2.13 -5.54
CA PHE A 266 0.21 1.58 -5.16
C PHE A 266 0.02 0.14 -4.67
N ALA A 267 0.41 -0.82 -5.50
CA ALA A 267 0.26 -2.24 -5.22
C ALA A 267 1.63 -2.95 -5.26
N MET A 268 1.92 -3.74 -4.23
CA MET A 268 3.05 -4.65 -4.18
C MET A 268 2.56 -6.06 -3.79
N PRO A 269 2.31 -6.96 -4.78
CA PRO A 269 1.70 -8.26 -4.53
C PRO A 269 2.48 -9.15 -3.55
N ALA A 270 3.81 -9.05 -3.55
CA ALA A 270 4.70 -9.80 -2.66
C ALA A 270 4.67 -9.33 -1.19
N PHE A 271 4.10 -8.15 -0.93
CA PHE A 271 3.97 -7.55 0.41
C PHE A 271 2.52 -7.58 0.92
N TRP A 272 1.57 -8.05 0.11
CA TRP A 272 0.12 -7.98 0.33
C TRP A 272 -0.43 -6.54 0.50
N THR A 273 0.28 -5.57 -0.09
CA THR A 273 -0.04 -4.15 -0.04
C THR A 273 -0.79 -3.74 -1.31
N LYS A 274 -1.99 -3.16 -1.18
CA LYS A 274 -2.63 -2.31 -2.20
C LYS A 274 -3.28 -1.13 -1.48
N ILE A 275 -2.94 0.10 -1.86
CA ILE A 275 -3.67 1.28 -1.41
C ILE A 275 -3.72 2.34 -2.50
N ASP A 276 -4.83 3.06 -2.57
CA ASP A 276 -5.13 3.92 -3.69
C ASP A 276 -4.48 5.30 -3.52
N ALA A 277 -3.95 5.85 -4.61
CA ALA A 277 -3.16 7.07 -4.66
C ALA A 277 -4.09 8.19 -5.13
N ASN A 278 -4.78 8.79 -4.16
CA ASN A 278 -5.90 9.69 -4.42
C ASN A 278 -5.43 11.16 -4.38
N PRO A 279 -5.71 11.99 -5.40
CA PRO A 279 -5.42 13.42 -5.36
C PRO A 279 -6.08 14.09 -4.15
N GLY A 280 -5.31 14.92 -3.43
CA GLY A 280 -5.78 15.65 -2.24
C GLY A 280 -5.94 14.81 -0.96
N ILE A 281 -5.64 13.51 -0.98
CA ILE A 281 -5.71 12.62 0.19
C ILE A 281 -4.33 12.00 0.43
N LEU A 282 -3.91 11.95 1.69
CA LEU A 282 -2.73 11.20 2.14
C LEU A 282 -3.20 9.88 2.75
N ASN A 283 -3.17 8.80 1.97
CA ASN A 283 -3.46 7.46 2.46
C ASN A 283 -2.20 6.85 3.12
N GLU A 284 -2.36 5.98 4.10
CA GLU A 284 -1.25 5.34 4.81
C GLU A 284 -1.30 3.80 4.70
N THR A 285 -0.17 3.20 4.37
CA THR A 285 0.04 1.75 4.46
C THR A 285 1.49 1.46 4.89
N TRP A 286 1.82 0.20 5.19
CA TRP A 286 3.14 -0.16 5.70
C TRP A 286 3.60 -1.55 5.22
N ALA A 287 4.91 -1.77 5.29
CA ALA A 287 5.50 -3.09 5.15
C ALA A 287 6.72 -3.24 6.07
N LYS A 288 6.99 -4.47 6.52
CA LYS A 288 8.29 -4.90 7.03
C LYS A 288 8.73 -6.11 6.23
N VAL A 289 9.92 -6.03 5.62
CA VAL A 289 10.46 -7.10 4.76
C VAL A 289 11.86 -7.45 5.25
N ASP A 290 12.04 -8.68 5.75
CA ASP A 290 13.31 -9.14 6.33
C ASP A 290 14.29 -9.70 5.27
N ARG A 291 13.82 -10.03 4.06
CA ARG A 291 14.64 -10.62 2.98
C ARG A 291 15.07 -9.56 1.96
N PRO A 292 16.39 -9.35 1.74
CA PRO A 292 16.88 -8.54 0.62
C PRO A 292 16.50 -9.14 -0.75
N GLY A 293 16.22 -8.28 -1.74
CA GLY A 293 15.78 -8.67 -3.07
C GLY A 293 15.11 -7.54 -3.83
N VAL A 294 14.74 -7.80 -5.10
CA VAL A 294 13.97 -6.86 -5.93
C VAL A 294 12.53 -7.37 -6.03
N TYR A 295 11.56 -6.49 -5.84
CA TYR A 295 10.13 -6.80 -5.77
C TYR A 295 9.35 -5.87 -6.71
N PHE A 296 8.40 -6.43 -7.45
CA PHE A 296 7.70 -5.77 -8.55
C PHE A 296 6.19 -5.73 -8.36
N GLY A 297 5.62 -4.56 -8.63
CA GLY A 297 4.20 -4.28 -8.65
C GLY A 297 3.83 -3.38 -9.83
N GLN A 298 2.55 -3.05 -9.97
CA GLN A 298 2.03 -2.19 -11.04
C GLN A 298 0.93 -1.27 -10.50
N CYS A 299 0.74 -0.13 -11.14
CA CYS A 299 -0.44 0.71 -10.88
C CYS A 299 -1.72 -0.13 -11.02
N SER A 300 -2.56 -0.13 -9.99
CA SER A 300 -3.71 -1.03 -9.85
C SER A 300 -5.07 -0.29 -9.78
N GLU A 301 -5.14 0.92 -10.32
CA GLU A 301 -6.38 1.68 -10.57
C GLU A 301 -6.25 2.45 -11.90
N LEU A 302 -7.35 2.61 -12.64
CA LEU A 302 -7.34 2.98 -14.06
C LEU A 302 -7.02 4.46 -14.32
N CYS A 303 -5.73 4.78 -14.31
CA CYS A 303 -5.20 6.14 -14.46
C CYS A 303 -5.03 6.62 -15.93
N GLY A 304 -5.73 6.01 -16.90
CA GLY A 304 -5.75 6.45 -18.31
C GLY A 304 -4.78 5.73 -19.27
N ALA A 305 -4.46 6.39 -20.39
CA ALA A 305 -3.93 5.75 -21.61
C ALA A 305 -2.63 4.92 -21.46
N ARG A 306 -1.76 5.23 -20.47
CA ARG A 306 -0.56 4.42 -20.18
C ARG A 306 -0.56 3.75 -18.81
N HIS A 307 -1.74 3.51 -18.23
CA HIS A 307 -1.93 2.80 -16.94
C HIS A 307 -1.08 1.52 -16.78
N ALA A 308 -1.00 0.68 -17.82
CA ALA A 308 -0.21 -0.56 -17.82
C ALA A 308 1.33 -0.38 -17.86
N TYR A 309 1.82 0.87 -17.99
CA TYR A 309 3.24 1.18 -18.25
C TYR A 309 3.87 2.06 -17.16
N MET A 310 3.39 1.96 -15.92
CA MET A 310 3.98 2.61 -14.74
C MET A 310 4.14 1.62 -13.57
N PRO A 311 5.14 0.74 -13.63
CA PRO A 311 5.39 -0.25 -12.60
C PRO A 311 6.01 0.35 -11.34
N ILE A 312 6.00 -0.47 -10.29
CA ILE A 312 6.60 -0.20 -8.99
C ILE A 312 7.74 -1.20 -8.83
N ALA A 313 8.98 -0.74 -8.73
CA ALA A 313 10.14 -1.56 -8.44
C ALA A 313 10.73 -1.17 -7.08
N ILE A 314 10.73 -2.11 -6.13
CA ILE A 314 11.25 -1.93 -4.77
C ILE A 314 12.48 -2.80 -4.60
N GLU A 315 13.58 -2.24 -4.11
CA GLU A 315 14.79 -3.01 -3.76
C GLU A 315 15.01 -3.01 -2.25
N VAL A 316 14.86 -4.17 -1.64
CA VAL A 316 15.13 -4.39 -0.21
C VAL A 316 16.60 -4.72 -0.03
N VAL A 317 17.30 -3.97 0.82
CA VAL A 317 18.78 -4.00 0.92
C VAL A 317 19.24 -4.08 2.37
N THR A 318 20.50 -4.43 2.63
CA THR A 318 21.05 -4.37 3.99
C THR A 318 21.09 -2.91 4.49
N PRO A 319 20.91 -2.63 5.80
CA PRO A 319 20.93 -1.27 6.33
C PRO A 319 22.20 -0.46 5.99
N GLN A 320 23.34 -1.13 5.82
CA GLN A 320 24.59 -0.53 5.37
C GLN A 320 24.48 -0.03 3.92
N ARG A 321 24.05 -0.91 3.01
CA ARG A 321 23.89 -0.60 1.58
C ARG A 321 22.67 0.30 1.30
N TYR A 322 21.75 0.43 2.26
CA TYR A 322 20.76 1.51 2.30
C TYR A 322 21.38 2.88 2.60
N ALA A 323 22.28 2.96 3.59
CA ALA A 323 22.99 4.21 3.89
C ALA A 323 23.91 4.65 2.74
N GLU A 324 24.59 3.71 2.07
CA GLU A 324 25.33 3.94 0.83
C GLU A 324 24.42 4.51 -0.28
N TRP A 325 23.22 3.94 -0.46
CA TRP A 325 22.25 4.43 -1.42
C TRP A 325 21.78 5.85 -1.11
N VAL A 326 21.37 6.12 0.14
CA VAL A 326 20.95 7.45 0.61
C VAL A 326 22.04 8.49 0.35
N ALA A 327 23.30 8.17 0.67
CA ALA A 327 24.44 9.05 0.39
C ALA A 327 24.64 9.28 -1.12
N SER A 328 24.46 8.25 -1.96
CA SER A 328 24.55 8.38 -3.43
C SER A 328 23.47 9.28 -4.04
N LYS A 329 22.36 9.52 -3.33
CA LYS A 329 21.28 10.45 -3.70
C LYS A 329 21.43 11.83 -3.04
N GLY A 330 22.52 12.08 -2.33
CA GLY A 330 22.75 13.33 -1.59
C GLY A 330 21.96 13.46 -0.29
N GLY A 331 21.26 12.40 0.14
CA GLY A 331 20.55 12.35 1.41
C GLY A 331 21.45 12.06 2.60
N THR A 332 20.86 12.08 3.80
CA THR A 332 21.53 11.77 5.06
C THR A 332 20.79 10.66 5.83
N MET A 333 21.48 9.98 6.73
CA MET A 333 20.86 9.02 7.64
C MET A 333 20.43 9.71 8.94
N PRO A 334 19.27 9.35 9.54
CA PRO A 334 18.87 9.84 10.85
C PRO A 334 20.00 9.71 11.89
N GLY A 335 20.32 10.80 12.58
CA GLY A 335 21.40 10.85 13.57
C GLY A 335 22.82 11.02 13.01
N ALA A 336 23.01 11.04 11.68
CA ALA A 336 24.29 11.42 11.09
C ALA A 336 24.57 12.90 11.38
N ARG A 337 25.59 13.18 12.18
CA ARG A 337 26.16 14.54 12.29
C ARG A 337 26.72 14.93 10.92
N PRO A 338 26.55 16.19 10.46
CA PRO A 338 27.23 16.67 9.27
C PRO A 338 28.73 16.36 9.35
N ALA A 339 29.31 15.90 8.24
CA ALA A 339 30.77 15.80 8.15
C ALA A 339 31.37 17.20 8.42
N PRO A 340 32.45 17.31 9.22
CA PRO A 340 33.12 18.60 9.40
C PRO A 340 33.49 19.17 8.04
N THR A 341 33.07 20.39 7.75
CA THR A 341 33.60 21.15 6.63
C THR A 341 35.11 21.24 6.81
N ALA A 342 35.87 20.87 5.78
CA ALA A 342 37.32 20.90 5.83
C ALA A 342 37.81 22.35 5.74
N ASP A 343 37.78 23.05 6.89
CA ASP A 343 38.30 24.40 7.01
C ASP A 343 39.79 24.41 6.64
N SER A 344 40.10 25.06 5.52
CA SER A 344 41.47 25.27 5.05
C SER A 344 42.22 26.31 5.90
N THR A 345 42.36 26.05 7.20
CA THR A 345 43.34 26.71 8.07
C THR A 345 44.57 25.81 8.20
N ALA A 346 45.52 25.99 7.28
CA ALA A 346 46.80 25.31 7.33
C ALA A 346 47.56 25.70 8.62
N ALA A 347 47.66 24.75 9.56
CA ALA A 347 48.41 24.95 10.79
C ALA A 347 49.92 24.93 10.49
N THR A 348 50.55 26.11 10.46
CA THR A 348 52.00 26.24 10.31
C THR A 348 52.73 25.61 11.50
N THR A 349 53.33 24.45 11.30
CA THR A 349 54.15 23.77 12.31
C THR A 349 55.38 24.61 12.66
N VAL A 350 55.43 25.14 13.88
CA VAL A 350 56.61 25.82 14.43
C VAL A 350 57.42 24.84 15.29
N THR A 351 58.66 24.57 14.90
CA THR A 351 59.57 23.68 15.63
C THR A 351 60.06 24.35 16.92
N PRO A 352 59.97 23.69 18.10
CA PRO A 352 60.52 24.24 19.35
C PRO A 352 62.04 24.06 19.42
N THR A 353 62.76 25.13 19.75
CA THR A 353 64.20 25.08 20.09
C THR A 353 64.42 24.77 21.57
N ASN A 354 65.51 24.06 21.85
CA ASN A 354 65.84 23.52 23.17
C ASN A 354 66.54 24.58 24.05
N VAL A 355 66.16 24.73 25.32
CA VAL A 355 66.89 25.53 26.33
C VAL A 355 66.88 24.78 27.68
N THR A 356 68.03 24.78 28.36
CA THR A 356 68.35 23.91 29.51
C THR A 356 67.82 24.44 30.86
N ALA A 357 67.69 23.55 31.85
CA ALA A 357 67.05 23.81 33.16
C ALA A 357 67.94 24.47 34.22
N GLY A 358 67.30 25.02 35.27
CA GLY A 358 67.88 25.54 36.52
C GLY A 358 66.97 25.25 37.72
N ALA A 359 67.53 25.18 38.94
CA ALA A 359 66.93 24.52 40.11
C ALA A 359 65.89 25.31 40.95
N ALA A 360 65.23 24.60 41.87
CA ALA A 360 64.20 25.04 42.85
C ALA A 360 64.82 25.21 44.29
N PRO A 361 64.12 25.28 45.47
CA PRO A 361 62.67 25.10 45.76
C PRO A 361 61.97 25.90 46.92
N ALA A 362 60.62 25.99 46.85
CA ALA A 362 59.60 25.86 47.94
C ALA A 362 59.60 26.81 49.20
N PRO A 363 58.61 26.79 50.15
CA PRO A 363 57.38 25.97 50.26
C PRO A 363 56.02 26.64 50.71
N ALA A 364 54.92 25.93 50.44
CA ALA A 364 53.68 25.66 51.23
C ALA A 364 52.73 26.74 51.86
N ALA A 365 51.42 26.57 51.59
CA ALA A 365 50.20 26.80 52.43
C ALA A 365 48.92 26.77 51.53
N ASP A 366 47.72 26.27 51.88
CA ASP A 366 47.28 25.36 52.96
C ASP A 366 45.89 24.71 52.64
N ASN A 367 45.59 23.54 53.23
CA ASN A 367 44.33 23.01 53.85
C ASN A 367 42.91 23.58 53.46
N THR A 368 41.74 22.91 53.57
CA THR A 368 41.18 21.58 54.00
C THR A 368 39.66 21.59 53.64
N ALA A 369 38.75 20.58 53.72
CA ALA A 369 38.71 19.10 53.91
C ALA A 369 37.28 18.61 53.50
N ALA A 370 36.85 17.37 53.83
CA ALA A 370 35.49 16.84 53.54
C ALA A 370 34.93 15.89 54.63
N SER A 371 33.58 15.76 54.77
CA SER A 371 32.87 14.66 55.48
C SER A 371 31.32 14.70 55.31
N ALA A 372 30.64 13.57 55.60
CA ALA A 372 29.18 13.31 55.62
C ALA A 372 28.90 12.21 56.70
N PRO A 373 27.72 11.52 56.86
CA PRO A 373 26.35 11.64 56.33
C PRO A 373 25.34 11.81 57.53
N PRO A 374 24.18 11.11 57.77
CA PRO A 374 23.19 10.36 56.95
C PRO A 374 21.67 10.59 57.25
N ALA A 375 20.82 10.05 56.34
CA ALA A 375 19.49 9.40 56.50
C ALA A 375 18.41 9.78 57.55
N ALA A 376 17.16 9.96 57.09
CA ALA A 376 15.91 9.39 57.68
C ALA A 376 14.67 9.65 56.76
N ALA A 377 13.52 9.01 57.04
CA ALA A 377 12.27 9.06 56.24
C ALA A 377 11.10 9.81 56.92
N GLY A 378 10.05 10.18 56.17
CA GLY A 378 8.80 10.73 56.72
C GLY A 378 7.69 10.97 55.68
N ASN A 379 6.44 10.64 56.02
CA ASN A 379 5.24 10.91 55.21
C ASN A 379 4.64 12.30 55.53
N GLY A 380 3.95 12.93 54.58
CA GLY A 380 3.10 14.09 54.86
C GLY A 380 2.36 14.68 53.65
N THR A 381 1.04 14.54 53.61
CA THR A 381 0.10 15.39 52.84
C THR A 381 -0.80 16.14 53.84
N PRO A 382 -1.26 17.38 53.54
CA PRO A 382 -2.60 17.50 52.93
C PRO A 382 -2.84 18.70 51.98
N ASN A 383 -3.52 18.42 50.86
CA ASN A 383 -4.73 19.09 50.32
C ASN A 383 -5.04 20.59 50.63
N VAL A 384 -5.15 21.42 49.58
CA VAL A 384 -6.05 22.62 49.50
C VAL A 384 -6.66 22.78 48.07
N ALA A 385 -7.86 23.39 48.00
CA ALA A 385 -8.72 23.75 46.83
C ALA A 385 -8.03 24.32 45.55
N ASN A 386 -8.56 24.23 44.31
CA ASN A 386 -9.92 24.16 43.70
C ASN A 386 -10.53 25.54 43.25
N ARG A 387 -11.27 25.55 42.12
CA ARG A 387 -11.81 26.66 41.28
C ARG A 387 -10.76 27.45 40.47
N ALA A 388 -11.08 28.08 39.32
CA ALA A 388 -12.35 28.32 38.59
C ALA A 388 -12.14 28.06 37.07
N THR A 389 -12.97 27.29 36.36
CA THR A 389 -14.17 27.71 35.60
C THR A 389 -14.09 29.05 34.85
N GLY A 390 -14.06 28.99 33.52
CA GLY A 390 -14.34 30.09 32.59
C GLY A 390 -14.98 29.52 31.31
N SER A 391 -16.00 30.21 30.77
CA SER A 391 -16.83 29.76 29.62
C SER A 391 -17.29 30.98 28.81
N SER A 392 -17.80 30.74 27.59
CA SER A 392 -18.16 31.70 26.52
C SER A 392 -16.97 32.44 25.88
N ASN A 393 -16.91 32.63 24.55
CA ASN A 393 -17.92 32.37 23.49
C ASN A 393 -17.56 31.19 22.58
#